data_AF-A0A352NRH2-F1
#
_entry.id   AF-A0A352NRH2-F1
#
_cell.length_a   1.000
_cell.length_b   1.000
_cell.length_c   1.000
_cell.angle_alpha   90.00
_cell.angle_beta   90.00
_cell.angle_gamma   90.00
#
_symmetry.space_group_name_H-M   'P 1'
#
loop_
_entity.id
_entity.type
_entity.pdbx_description
1 polymer ?
#
loop_
_entity_poly.entity_id
_entity_poly.type
_entity_poly.pdbx_seq_one_letter_code
_entity_poly.pdbx_strand_id
1 'polypeptide(L)'
;MEVIAVWKDCKYFENYDKTVDAFVIKCTLYETKSKIEPFLTGIQKHNLFMSNKTRSNTHPDFYFLVSRDVKYIKPLEWFCNVSSLLGQNSPYELIDNLEVKNLEDIKGIQY
;
A
#
# COMPACT_ATOMS: atom_id res chain seq x y z
N MET A 1 7.83 -5.92 6.63
CA MET A 1 6.82 -5.16 5.88
C MET A 1 6.12 -4.32 6.90
N GLU A 2 5.90 -3.05 6.61
CA GLU A 2 5.50 -2.08 7.63
C GLU A 2 4.22 -1.38 7.19
N VAL A 3 3.26 -1.27 8.09
CA VAL A 3 2.15 -0.34 7.94
C VAL A 3 2.60 1.00 8.51
N ILE A 4 2.54 2.04 7.69
CA ILE A 4 3.10 3.36 8.02
C ILE A 4 2.02 4.46 8.10
N ALA A 5 0.86 4.20 7.51
CA ALA A 5 -0.26 5.15 7.55
C ALA A 5 -1.58 4.42 7.30
N VAL A 6 -2.66 5.09 7.66
CA VAL A 6 -4.05 4.66 7.52
C VAL A 6 -4.82 5.69 6.72
N TRP A 7 -5.73 5.27 5.86
CA TRP A 7 -6.80 6.09 5.31
C TRP A 7 -8.13 5.54 5.81
N LYS A 8 -8.68 6.15 6.87
CA LYS A 8 -10.02 5.85 7.39
C LYS A 8 -11.07 6.13 6.33
N ASP A 9 -12.04 5.24 6.19
CA ASP A 9 -13.14 5.42 5.22
C ASP A 9 -12.66 5.71 3.78
N CYS A 10 -11.64 4.97 3.32
CA CYS A 10 -11.04 5.16 2.00
C CYS A 10 -12.08 5.00 0.87
N LYS A 11 -12.09 5.99 -0.04
CA LYS A 11 -12.96 6.04 -1.24
C LYS A 11 -12.18 5.85 -2.55
N TYR A 12 -10.87 5.63 -2.47
CA TYR A 12 -9.99 5.56 -3.65
C TYR A 12 -10.25 4.33 -4.52
N PHE A 13 -10.80 3.26 -3.96
CA PHE A 13 -11.10 2.07 -4.72
C PHE A 13 -12.39 2.30 -5.53
N GLU A 14 -12.23 2.61 -6.82
CA GLU A 14 -13.27 3.01 -7.79
C GLU A 14 -14.50 2.08 -7.89
N ASN A 15 -14.45 0.88 -7.30
CA ASN A 15 -15.51 -0.14 -7.34
C ASN A 15 -16.09 -0.50 -5.97
N TYR A 16 -16.02 0.40 -5.00
CA TYR A 16 -16.58 0.17 -3.66
C TYR A 16 -17.82 1.06 -3.44
N ASP A 17 -18.99 0.44 -3.32
CA ASP A 17 -20.26 1.13 -2.94
C ASP A 17 -20.25 1.60 -1.48
N LYS A 18 -19.21 1.27 -0.72
CA LYS A 18 -19.02 1.56 0.70
C LYS A 18 -17.60 2.05 0.95
N THR A 19 -17.39 2.78 2.04
CA THR A 19 -16.04 3.11 2.49
C THR A 19 -15.41 1.91 3.17
N VAL A 20 -14.09 1.77 3.05
CA VAL A 20 -13.31 0.75 3.77
C VAL A 20 -12.00 1.37 4.22
N ASP A 21 -11.55 1.06 5.42
CA ASP A 21 -10.22 1.51 5.83
C ASP A 21 -9.17 0.97 4.89
N ALA A 22 -8.16 1.78 4.59
CA ALA A 22 -7.01 1.35 3.82
C ALA A 22 -5.72 1.64 4.59
N PHE A 23 -4.70 0.85 4.30
CA PHE A 23 -3.40 0.92 4.95
C PHE A 23 -2.35 1.18 3.89
N VAL A 24 -1.43 2.10 4.18
CA VAL A 24 -0.23 2.29 3.39
C VAL A 24 0.82 1.33 3.91
N ILE A 25 1.22 0.42 3.04
CA ILE A 25 2.17 -0.64 3.35
C ILE A 25 3.47 -0.40 2.61
N LYS A 26 4.55 -0.39 3.36
CA LYS A 26 5.93 -0.31 2.89
C LYS A 26 6.55 -1.70 2.82
N CYS A 27 7.07 -2.05 1.66
CA CYS A 27 7.66 -3.35 1.36
C CYS A 27 9.04 -3.21 0.71
N THR A 28 9.94 -4.13 1.03
CA THR A 28 11.13 -4.37 0.19
C THR A 28 10.75 -5.08 -1.12
N LEU A 29 11.68 -5.14 -2.10
CA LEU A 29 11.46 -5.92 -3.33
C LEU A 29 11.13 -7.39 -3.06
N TYR A 30 11.81 -8.00 -2.09
CA TYR A 30 11.60 -9.38 -1.71
C TYR A 30 10.18 -9.60 -1.16
N GLU A 31 9.73 -8.71 -0.28
CA GLU A 31 8.39 -8.77 0.31
C GLU A 31 7.30 -8.50 -0.70
N THR A 32 7.52 -7.57 -1.63
CA THR A 32 6.60 -7.36 -2.76
C THR A 32 6.37 -8.66 -3.54
N LYS A 33 7.45 -9.34 -3.93
CA LYS A 33 7.37 -10.60 -4.70
C LYS A 33 6.73 -11.75 -3.92
N SER A 34 7.10 -11.89 -2.65
CA SER A 34 6.68 -13.06 -1.85
C SER A 34 5.33 -12.87 -1.15
N LYS A 35 4.96 -11.64 -0.79
CA LYS A 35 3.81 -11.33 0.08
C LYS A 35 2.73 -10.47 -0.57
N ILE A 36 3.04 -9.69 -1.61
CA ILE A 36 2.04 -8.83 -2.29
C ILE A 36 1.61 -9.41 -3.63
N GLU A 37 2.56 -9.77 -4.49
CA GLU A 37 2.29 -10.32 -5.82
C GLU A 37 1.29 -11.49 -5.84
N PRO A 38 1.25 -12.43 -4.87
CA PRO A 38 0.24 -13.48 -4.83
C PRO A 38 -1.20 -12.98 -4.81
N PHE A 39 -1.46 -11.79 -4.26
CA PHE A 39 -2.77 -11.18 -4.13
C PHE A 39 -3.15 -10.27 -5.32
N LEU A 40 -2.21 -10.03 -6.23
CA LEU A 40 -2.44 -9.15 -7.38
C LEU A 40 -3.03 -9.93 -8.57
N THR A 41 -3.99 -9.32 -9.25
CA THR A 41 -4.47 -9.76 -10.56
C THR A 41 -3.37 -9.61 -11.64
N GLY A 42 -3.53 -10.28 -12.78
CA GLY A 42 -2.56 -10.22 -13.88
C GLY A 42 -2.26 -8.79 -14.37
N ILE A 43 -3.27 -7.93 -14.43
CA ILE A 43 -3.11 -6.51 -14.82
C ILE A 43 -2.33 -5.74 -13.74
N GLN A 44 -2.65 -5.94 -12.46
CA GLN A 44 -1.91 -5.31 -11.36
C GLN A 44 -0.44 -5.76 -11.33
N LYS A 45 -0.15 -7.04 -11.59
CA LYS A 45 1.21 -7.56 -11.72
C LYS A 45 1.98 -6.89 -12.85
N HIS A 46 1.33 -6.70 -14.01
CA HIS A 46 1.93 -6.00 -15.14
C HIS A 46 2.26 -4.54 -14.79
N ASN A 47 1.32 -3.81 -14.18
CA ASN A 47 1.52 -2.42 -13.79
C ASN A 47 2.65 -2.29 -12.76
N LEU A 48 2.71 -3.20 -11.78
CA LEU A 48 3.80 -3.27 -10.81
C LEU A 48 5.15 -3.52 -11.51
N PHE A 49 5.20 -4.46 -12.45
CA PHE A 49 6.40 -4.74 -13.23
C PHE A 49 6.86 -3.53 -14.05
N MET A 50 5.94 -2.77 -14.65
CA MET A 50 6.27 -1.54 -15.39
C MET A 50 6.77 -0.44 -14.46
N SER A 51 6.17 -0.29 -13.27
CA SER A 51 6.66 0.63 -12.23
C SER A 51 8.05 0.25 -11.72
N ASN A 52 8.39 -1.04 -11.66
CA ASN A 52 9.73 -1.50 -11.26
C ASN A 52 10.81 -1.06 -12.25
N LYS A 53 10.49 -1.06 -13.55
CA LYS A 53 11.45 -0.72 -14.61
C LYS A 53 11.87 0.75 -14.62
N THR A 54 11.00 1.64 -14.12
CA THR A 54 11.22 3.09 -14.14
C THR A 54 11.75 3.62 -12.80
N ARG A 55 12.07 2.73 -11.85
CA ARG A 55 12.40 3.10 -10.49
C ARG A 55 13.86 3.54 -10.34
N SER A 56 14.07 4.60 -9.57
CA SER A 56 15.41 5.03 -9.14
C SER A 56 15.97 4.13 -8.03
N ASN A 57 17.29 3.92 -8.03
CA ASN A 57 18.00 3.24 -6.93
C ASN A 57 17.95 4.03 -5.60
N THR A 58 17.58 5.31 -5.63
CA THR A 58 17.52 6.17 -4.44
C THR A 58 16.37 5.82 -3.49
N HIS A 59 15.32 5.13 -3.98
CA HIS A 59 14.16 4.72 -3.18
C HIS A 59 13.90 3.21 -3.34
N PRO A 60 14.52 2.37 -2.49
CA PRO A 60 14.47 0.93 -2.64
C PRO A 60 13.12 0.30 -2.22
N ASP A 61 12.26 1.05 -1.55
CA ASP A 61 11.00 0.56 -1.00
C ASP A 61 9.81 0.69 -1.97
N PHE A 62 8.85 -0.20 -1.81
CA PHE A 62 7.57 -0.22 -2.52
C PHE A 62 6.47 0.18 -1.57
N TYR A 63 5.53 0.98 -2.08
CA TYR A 63 4.38 1.42 -1.31
C TYR A 63 3.10 0.91 -1.96
N PHE A 64 2.21 0.38 -1.14
CA PHE A 64 0.92 -0.12 -1.57
C PHE A 64 -0.19 0.46 -0.69
N LEU A 65 -1.30 0.85 -1.31
CA LEU A 65 -2.54 1.09 -0.60
C LEU A 65 -3.35 -0.19 -0.59
N VAL A 66 -3.63 -0.70 0.60
CA VAL A 66 -4.27 -2.00 0.79
C VAL A 66 -5.53 -1.83 1.62
N SER A 67 -6.68 -2.26 1.10
CA SER A 67 -7.92 -2.26 1.87
C SER A 67 -7.81 -3.19 3.08
N ARG A 68 -8.51 -2.87 4.17
CA ARG A 68 -8.52 -3.68 5.40
C ARG A 68 -8.90 -5.14 5.16
N ASP A 69 -9.79 -5.40 4.22
CA ASP A 69 -10.23 -6.74 3.84
C ASP A 69 -9.24 -7.47 2.91
N VAL A 70 -8.14 -6.82 2.49
CA VAL A 70 -7.08 -7.30 1.59
C VAL A 70 -7.57 -7.57 0.16
N LYS A 71 -8.82 -7.20 -0.16
CA LYS A 71 -9.38 -7.43 -1.50
C LYS A 71 -8.84 -6.47 -2.55
N TYR A 72 -8.40 -5.28 -2.12
CA TYR A 72 -7.96 -4.23 -3.02
C TYR A 72 -6.55 -3.80 -2.66
N ILE A 73 -5.65 -3.95 -3.62
CA ILE A 73 -4.25 -3.57 -3.50
C ILE A 73 -3.92 -2.68 -4.69
N LYS A 74 -3.47 -1.47 -4.42
CA LYS A 74 -3.03 -0.51 -5.44
C LYS A 74 -1.58 -0.14 -5.19
N PRO A 75 -0.67 -0.35 -6.16
CA PRO A 75 0.67 0.20 -6.04
C PRO A 75 0.57 1.73 -6.01
N LEU A 76 1.31 2.35 -5.10
CA LEU A 76 1.51 3.80 -5.06
C LEU A 76 2.78 4.13 -5.84
N GLU A 77 2.78 5.25 -6.55
CA GLU A 77 3.91 5.63 -7.40
C GLU A 77 5.17 5.90 -6.57
N TRP A 78 6.34 5.55 -7.11
CA TRP A 78 7.62 5.63 -6.38
C TRP A 78 8.08 7.08 -6.09
N PHE A 79 7.53 8.07 -6.80
CA PHE A 79 7.76 9.49 -6.54
C PHE A 79 6.72 10.11 -5.61
N CYS A 80 5.69 9.35 -5.22
CA CYS A 80 4.89 9.70 -4.06
C CYS A 80 5.79 9.52 -2.84
N ASN A 81 6.59 10.56 -2.57
CA ASN A 81 7.22 10.76 -1.29
C ASN A 81 6.10 10.54 -0.28
N VAL A 82 6.27 9.61 0.67
CA VAL A 82 5.24 9.36 1.67
C VAL A 82 4.84 10.69 2.32
N SER A 83 5.78 11.63 2.54
CA SER A 83 5.48 13.01 2.94
C SER A 83 4.56 13.82 2.01
N SER A 84 4.61 13.60 0.69
CA SER A 84 3.69 14.21 -0.30
C SER A 84 2.32 13.53 -0.31
N LEU A 85 2.28 12.20 -0.10
CA LEU A 85 1.04 11.49 0.18
C LEU A 85 0.43 12.01 1.49
N LEU A 86 1.25 12.31 2.50
CA LEU A 86 0.94 12.68 3.89
C LEU A 86 0.95 14.20 4.19
N GLY A 87 0.89 15.07 3.18
CA GLY A 87 0.87 16.53 3.38
C GLY A 87 -0.39 17.02 4.10
N GLN A 88 -0.53 18.33 4.35
CA GLN A 88 -1.65 18.93 5.11
C GLN A 88 -3.07 18.60 4.59
N ASN A 89 -3.21 18.16 3.33
CA ASN A 89 -4.48 17.74 2.73
C ASN A 89 -4.51 16.24 2.39
N SER A 90 -3.61 15.48 3.01
CA SER A 90 -3.58 14.04 2.89
C SER A 90 -4.81 13.40 3.52
N PRO A 91 -5.42 12.40 2.87
CA PRO A 91 -6.43 11.59 3.52
C PRO A 91 -5.84 10.55 4.49
N TYR A 92 -4.51 10.50 4.63
CA TYR A 92 -3.81 9.52 5.45
C TYR A 92 -3.49 10.08 6.85
N GLU A 93 -3.76 9.27 7.87
CA GLU A 93 -3.32 9.43 9.24
C GLU A 93 -2.05 8.60 9.46
N LEU A 94 -0.97 9.25 9.91
CA LEU A 94 0.26 8.56 10.30
C LEU A 94 0.01 7.72 11.55
N ILE A 95 0.54 6.50 11.55
CA ILE A 95 0.54 5.63 12.71
C ILE A 95 1.98 5.25 13.06
N ASP A 96 2.21 4.79 14.28
CA ASP A 96 3.48 4.17 14.63
C ASP A 96 3.74 2.99 13.68
N ASN A 97 4.95 2.94 13.11
CA ASN A 97 5.31 1.91 12.15
C ASN A 97 5.04 0.52 12.74
N LEU A 98 4.06 -0.17 12.17
CA LEU A 98 3.63 -1.49 12.62
C LEU A 98 4.20 -2.55 11.70
N GLU A 99 5.11 -3.37 12.22
CA GLU A 99 5.65 -4.49 11.48
C GLU A 99 4.60 -5.60 11.34
N VAL A 100 4.34 -6.01 10.10
CA VAL A 100 3.42 -7.10 9.75
C VAL A 100 4.17 -8.20 9.00
N LYS A 101 3.89 -9.45 9.36
CA LYS A 101 4.55 -10.60 8.72
C LYS A 101 3.86 -10.95 7.42
N ASN A 102 2.54 -10.95 7.43
CA ASN A 102 1.67 -11.24 6.29
C ASN A 102 0.72 -10.07 6.02
N LEU A 103 0.23 -9.99 4.79
CA LEU A 103 -0.72 -8.96 4.39
C LEU A 103 -2.04 -9.05 5.15
N GLU A 104 -2.47 -10.26 5.50
CA GLU A 104 -3.68 -10.53 6.26
C GLU A 104 -3.64 -10.00 7.71
N ASP A 105 -2.44 -9.78 8.26
CA ASP A 105 -2.28 -9.29 9.63
C ASP A 105 -2.89 -7.89 9.82
N ILE A 106 -3.06 -7.12 8.73
CA ILE A 106 -3.66 -5.78 8.78
C ILE A 106 -5.12 -5.77 9.25
N LYS A 107 -5.84 -6.89 9.11
CA LYS A 107 -7.25 -7.01 9.55
C LYS A 107 -7.39 -6.77 11.05
N GLY A 108 -6.40 -7.18 11.83
CA GLY A 108 -6.36 -7.08 13.29
C GLY A 108 -5.81 -5.75 13.83
N ILE A 109 -5.35 -4.83 12.97
CA ILE A 109 -4.77 -3.57 13.43
C ILE A 109 -5.86 -2.68 14.05
N GLN A 110 -5.59 -2.22 15.27
CA GLN A 110 -6.32 -1.15 15.93
C GLN A 110 -5.43 0.10 15.93
N TYR A 111 -6.03 1.26 15.65
CA TYR A 111 -5.33 2.52 15.43
C TYR A 111 -6.24 3.70 15.79
#